data_AF-A0A2W6ENN0-F1
#
_entry.id   AF-A0A2W6ENN0-F1
#
_cell.length_a   1.000
_cell.length_b   1.000
_cell.length_c   1.000
_cell.angle_alpha   90.00
_cell.angle_beta   90.00
_cell.angle_gamma   90.00
#
_symmetry.space_group_name_H-M   'P 1'
#
loop_
_entity.id
_entity.type
_entity.pdbx_description
1 polymer ?
#
loop_
_entity_poly.entity_id
_entity_poly.type
_entity_poly.pdbx_seq_one_letter_code
_entity_poly.pdbx_strand_id
1 'polypeptide(L)' 'MPLSAHEVAAVLRDRLPGLPTKELHKLLYYCQGHHLATVDEPLFGETISAGDMGPVVGTLWYAEKQGRRAEGLSRDE' A
#
# COMPACT_ATOMS: atom_id res chain seq x y z
N MET A 1 16.35 2.63 -0.99
CA MET A 1 15.35 3.02 -2.00
C MET A 1 13.98 2.73 -1.41
N PRO A 2 13.01 3.65 -1.52
CA PRO A 2 11.66 3.39 -1.04
C PRO A 2 11.06 2.18 -1.77
N LEU A 3 10.31 1.34 -1.04
CA LEU A 3 9.57 0.22 -1.62
C LEU A 3 8.43 0.75 -2.51
N SER A 4 7.79 -0.12 -3.28
CA SER A 4 6.49 0.22 -3.86
C SER A 4 5.36 0.03 -2.85
N ALA A 5 4.33 0.86 -2.92
CA ALA A 5 3.10 0.67 -2.16
C ALA A 5 2.40 -0.67 -2.51
N HIS A 6 2.66 -1.21 -3.71
CA HIS A 6 2.15 -2.51 -4.15
C HIS A 6 2.78 -3.67 -3.37
N GLU A 7 4.09 -3.63 -3.11
CA GLU A 7 4.78 -4.63 -2.31
C GLU A 7 4.32 -4.60 -0.85
N VAL A 8 4.22 -3.39 -0.27
CA VAL A 8 3.69 -3.23 1.09
C VAL A 8 2.26 -3.75 1.16
N ALA A 9 1.42 -3.45 0.15
CA ALA A 9 0.06 -3.96 0.07
C ALA A 9 -0.01 -5.49 -0.07
N ALA A 10 0.92 -6.12 -0.79
CA ALA A 10 0.99 -7.57 -0.88
C ALA A 10 1.29 -8.21 0.47
N VAL A 11 2.27 -7.67 1.22
CA VAL A 11 2.60 -8.15 2.58
C VAL A 11 1.42 -7.98 3.55
N LEU A 12 0.73 -6.83 3.50
CA LEU A 12 -0.44 -6.60 4.35
C LEU A 12 -1.57 -7.61 4.06
N ARG A 13 -1.80 -7.94 2.79
CA ARG A 13 -2.83 -8.91 2.37
C ARG A 13 -2.48 -10.35 2.72
N ASP A 14 -1.20 -10.70 2.63
CA ASP A 14 -0.71 -12.01 3.06
C ASP A 14 -0.94 -12.21 4.57
N ARG A 15 -0.63 -11.18 5.36
CA ARG A 15 -0.83 -11.20 6.82
C ARG A 15 -2.29 -11.06 7.26
N LEU A 16 -3.12 -10.40 6.46
CA LEU A 16 -4.53 -10.14 6.73
C LEU A 16 -5.40 -10.59 5.54
N PRO A 17 -5.64 -11.91 5.40
CA PRO A 17 -6.49 -12.43 4.34
C PRO A 17 -7.91 -11.83 4.42
N GLY A 18 -8.44 -11.40 3.28
CA GLY A 18 -9.77 -10.79 3.20
C GLY A 18 -9.83 -9.30 3.53
N LEU A 19 -8.68 -8.65 3.78
CA LEU A 19 -8.60 -7.21 4.06
C LEU A 19 -9.32 -6.37 2.97
N PRO A 20 -10.37 -5.60 3.33
CA PRO A 20 -11.08 -4.73 2.40
C PRO A 20 -10.17 -3.63 1.86
N THR A 21 -10.36 -3.26 0.58
CA THR A 21 -9.53 -2.26 -0.11
C THR A 21 -9.44 -0.91 0.62
N LYS A 22 -10.55 -0.42 1.18
CA LYS A 22 -10.56 0.86 1.90
C LYS A 22 -9.73 0.79 3.19
N GLU A 23 -9.73 -0.36 3.86
CA GLU A 23 -8.94 -0.58 5.08
C GLU A 23 -7.45 -0.73 4.74
N LEU A 24 -7.14 -1.38 3.62
CA LEU A 24 -5.77 -1.45 3.09
C LEU A 24 -5.16 -0.05 2.90
N HIS A 25 -5.87 0.89 2.30
CA HIS A 25 -5.34 2.24 2.11
C HIS A 25 -5.12 3.01 3.42
N LYS A 26 -5.96 2.78 4.44
CA LYS A 26 -5.73 3.33 5.79
C LYS A 26 -4.48 2.73 6.43
N LEU A 27 -4.26 1.43 6.28
CA LEU A 27 -3.05 0.77 6.77
C LEU A 27 -1.80 1.28 6.05
N LEU A 28 -1.84 1.45 4.72
CA LEU A 28 -0.73 2.05 3.97
C LEU A 28 -0.39 3.46 4.46
N TYR A 29 -1.41 4.27 4.76
CA TYR A 29 -1.23 5.59 5.38
C TYR A 29 -0.56 5.50 6.75
N TYR A 30 -1.01 4.60 7.62
CA TYR A 30 -0.40 4.40 8.93
C TYR A 30 1.04 3.87 8.83
N CYS A 31 1.32 2.93 7.93
CA CYS A 31 2.67 2.41 7.70
C CYS A 31 3.62 3.51 7.22
N GLN A 32 3.21 4.32 6.24
CA GLN A 32 4.00 5.45 5.75
C GLN A 32 4.28 6.45 6.86
N GLY A 33 3.24 6.86 7.61
CA GLY A 33 3.39 7.82 8.71
C GLY A 33 4.27 7.29 9.84
N HIS A 34 4.10 6.02 10.22
CA HIS A 34 4.93 5.39 11.25
C HIS A 34 6.39 5.26 10.82
N HIS A 35 6.65 4.83 9.59
CA HIS A 35 8.01 4.71 9.07
C HIS A 35 8.67 6.09 8.95
N LEU A 36 7.97 7.07 8.41
CA LEU A 36 8.48 8.44 8.30
C LEU A 36 8.79 9.03 9.68
N ALA A 37 7.92 8.84 10.67
CA ALA A 37 8.16 9.32 12.03
C ALA A 37 9.32 8.61 12.76
N THR A 38 9.64 7.37 12.38
CA THR A 38 10.62 6.53 13.09
C THR A 38 12.00 6.57 12.42
N VAL A 39 12.02 6.62 11.09
CA VAL A 39 13.22 6.43 10.25
C VAL A 39 13.55 7.68 9.44
N ASP A 40 12.69 8.71 9.49
CA ASP A 40 12.83 9.98 8.74
C ASP A 40 12.90 9.80 7.21
N GLU A 41 12.42 8.65 6.72
CA GLU A 41 12.38 8.32 5.30
C GLU A 41 10.99 7.79 4.90
N PRO A 42 10.53 8.01 3.66
CA PRO A 42 9.29 7.41 3.17
C PRO A 42 9.44 5.89 3.03
N LEU A 43 8.45 5.12 3.49
CA LEU A 43 8.40 3.67 3.29
C LEU A 43 8.22 3.33 1.81
N PHE A 44 7.37 4.08 1.13
CA PHE A 44 7.14 4.00 -0.31
C PHE A 44 7.03 5.39 -0.94
N GLY A 45 7.30 5.46 -2.25
CA GLY A 45 7.41 6.71 -3.00
C GLY A 45 6.09 7.23 -3.58
N GLU A 46 5.05 6.41 -3.63
CA GLU A 46 3.77 6.81 -4.23
C GLU A 46 2.98 7.82 -3.39
N THR A 47 2.33 8.76 -4.07
CA THR A 47 1.53 9.80 -3.44
C THR A 47 0.29 9.24 -2.75
N ILE A 48 0.09 9.67 -1.51
CA ILE A 48 -1.17 9.51 -0.77
C ILE A 48 -2.00 10.77 -0.97
N SER A 49 -3.22 10.61 -1.47
CA SER A 49 -4.20 11.70 -1.59
C SER A 49 -5.33 11.50 -0.59
N ALA A 50 -5.79 12.58 0.03
CA ALA A 50 -6.98 12.57 0.87
C ALA A 50 -8.21 12.92 0.03
N GLY A 51 -9.22 12.04 0.04
CA GLY A 51 -10.54 12.30 -0.55
C GLY A 51 -11.67 11.85 0.38
N ASP A 52 -12.91 11.85 -0.10
CA ASP A 52 -14.11 11.56 0.70
C ASP A 52 -14.07 10.20 1.42
N MET A 53 -13.31 9.24 0.87
CA MET A 53 -13.17 7.90 1.42
C MET A 53 -11.99 7.73 2.39
N GLY A 54 -11.27 8.82 2.69
CA GLY A 54 -10.04 8.82 3.48
C GLY A 54 -8.78 8.84 2.60
N PRO A 55 -7.61 8.51 3.17
CA PRO A 55 -6.35 8.47 2.43
C PRO A 55 -6.36 7.33 1.42
N VAL A 56 -5.85 7.60 0.22
CA VAL A 56 -5.75 6.64 -0.88
C VAL A 56 -4.39 6.77 -1.56
N VAL A 57 -3.74 5.64 -1.83
CA VAL A 57 -2.57 5.59 -2.72
C VAL A 57 -3.10 5.53 -4.15
N GLY A 58 -3.00 6.65 -4.87
CA GLY A 58 -3.74 6.83 -6.13
C GLY A 58 -3.40 5.81 -7.21
N THR A 59 -2.12 5.48 -7.36
CA THR A 59 -1.62 4.48 -8.32
C THR A 59 -2.17 3.09 -8.03
N LEU A 60 -2.13 2.66 -6.76
CA LEU A 60 -2.65 1.37 -6.32
C LEU A 60 -4.18 1.29 -6.49
N TRP A 61 -4.91 2.34 -6.11
CA TRP A 61 -6.37 2.39 -6.27
C TRP A 61 -6.80 2.27 -7.73
N TYR A 62 -6.09 2.95 -8.63
CA TYR A 62 -6.35 2.85 -10.06
C TYR A 62 -6.05 1.43 -10.59
N ALA A 63 -4.98 0.79 -10.13
CA ALA A 63 -4.65 -0.59 -10.49
C ALA A 63 -5.74 -1.58 -10.03
N GLU A 64 -6.23 -1.44 -8.80
CA GLU A 64 -7.29 -2.29 -8.25
C GLU A 64 -8.61 -2.15 -9.00
N LYS A 65 -8.99 -0.92 -9.40
CA LYS A 65 -10.20 -0.70 -10.21
C LYS A 65 -10.11 -1.33 -11.60
N GLN A 66 -8.92 -1.54 -12.12
CA GLN A 66 -8.70 -2.20 -13.42
C GLN A 66 -8.52 -3.72 -13.31
N GLY A 67 -8.68 -4.30 -12.11
CA GLY A 67 -8.41 -5.72 -11.90
C GLY A 67 -6.92 -6.09 -11.96
N ARG A 68 -6.02 -5.11 -12.05
CA ARG A 68 -4.57 -5.32 -11.95
C ARG A 68 -4.22 -5.41 -10.47
N ARG A 69 -4.51 -6.56 -9.88
CA ARG A 69 -3.96 -6.91 -8.57
C ARG A 69 -2.49 -7.24 -8.80
N ALA A 70 -1.58 -6.65 -8.02
CA ALA A 70 -0.17 -7.04 -8.07
C ALA A 70 -0.11 -8.57 -7.87
N GLU A 71 0.19 -9.29 -8.94
CA GLU A 71 0.45 -10.73 -8.87
C GLU A 71 1.67 -10.88 -7.98
N GLY A 72 1.49 -11.71 -6.94
CA GLY A 72 2.49 -11.91 -5.92
C GLY A 72 3.82 -12.31 -6.55
N LEU A 73 4.88 -11.67 -6.06
CA LEU A 73 6.25 -12.07 -6.30
C LEU A 73 6.37 -13.58 -6.07
N SER A 74 6.53 -14.35 -7.14
CA SER A 74 7.12 -15.68 -7.04
C SER A 74 8.49 -15.46 -6.42
N ARG A 75 8.64 -15.91 -5.17
CA ARG A 75 9.96 -16.11 -4.58
C ARG A 75 10.58 -17.26 -5.36
N ASP A 76 11.32 -16.93 -6.41
CA ASP A 76 12.37 -17.81 -6.89
C ASP A 76 13.50 -17.79 -5.85
N GLU A 77 14.02 -19.00 -5.61
CA GLU A 77 14.80 -19.48 -4.46
C GLU A 77 16.09 -18.71 -4.14
#